data_AF-A0A7Z9IT72-F1
#
_entry.id   AF-A0A7Z9IT72-F1
#
_cell.length_a   1.000
_cell.length_b   1.000
_cell.length_c   1.000
_cell.angle_alpha   90.00
_cell.angle_beta   90.00
_cell.angle_gamma   90.00
#
_symmetry.space_group_name_H-M   'P 1'
#
loop_
_entity.id
_entity.type
_entity.pdbx_description
1 polymer ?
#
loop_
_entity_poly.entity_id
_entity_poly.type
_entity_poly.pdbx_seq_one_letter_code
_entity_poly.pdbx_strand_id
1 'polypeptide(L)'
;MVMRETRAKLIIENLVFPSVLAGKPMVILGVAAGSAGAIKSLEQLRCVLSHIGAIVLPGPVSVASVDNVFGSDGLCGDPTIEKRLRELVRILMDYIDP
;
A
#
# COMPACT_ATOMS: atom_id res chain seq x y z
N MET A 1 -1.79 6.34 -27.82
CA MET A 1 -1.29 5.54 -26.69
C MET A 1 -1.99 6.05 -25.43
N VAL A 2 -3.11 5.44 -25.04
CA VAL A 2 -3.86 5.86 -23.85
C VAL A 2 -3.27 5.15 -22.64
N MET A 3 -2.69 5.93 -21.73
CA MET A 3 -2.10 5.48 -20.47
C MET A 3 -3.20 4.86 -19.60
N ARG A 4 -3.18 3.53 -19.43
CA ARG A 4 -4.12 2.75 -18.59
C ARG A 4 -3.48 2.47 -17.23
N GLU A 5 -3.43 3.43 -16.30
CA GLU A 5 -2.56 3.29 -15.11
C GLU A 5 -3.19 3.61 -13.73
N THR A 6 -4.50 3.40 -13.53
CA THR A 6 -5.09 3.60 -12.17
C THR A 6 -6.00 2.47 -11.73
N ARG A 7 -5.47 1.24 -11.67
CA ARG A 7 -6.25 0.06 -11.24
C ARG A 7 -6.73 0.14 -9.79
N ALA A 8 -5.89 0.64 -8.87
CA ALA A 8 -6.26 0.72 -7.44
C ALA A 8 -7.49 1.60 -7.21
N LYS A 9 -7.54 2.79 -7.84
CA LYS A 9 -8.68 3.71 -7.73
C LYS A 9 -9.94 3.10 -8.33
N LEU A 10 -9.85 2.49 -9.52
CA LEU A 10 -10.98 1.82 -10.16
C LEU A 10 -11.56 0.69 -9.29
N ILE A 11 -10.69 -0.12 -8.67
CA ILE A 11 -11.11 -1.19 -7.76
C ILE A 11 -11.87 -0.59 -6.58
N ILE A 12 -11.29 0.40 -5.91
CA ILE A 12 -11.88 1.03 -4.72
C ILE A 12 -13.25 1.65 -5.02
N GLU A 13 -13.39 2.34 -6.15
CA GLU A 13 -14.66 2.97 -6.56
C GLU A 13 -15.76 1.96 -6.86
N ASN A 14 -15.41 0.73 -7.26
CA ASN A 14 -16.38 -0.33 -7.53
C ASN A 14 -16.85 -1.08 -6.26
N LEU A 15 -16.37 -0.71 -5.07
CA LEU A 15 -16.75 -1.36 -3.81
C LEU A 15 -18.09 -0.87 -3.21
N VAL A 16 -18.87 -0.11 -3.98
CA VAL A 16 -20.21 0.44 -3.65
C VAL A 16 -20.17 1.41 -2.46
N PHE A 17 -21.19 2.27 -2.27
CA PHE A 17 -21.31 3.15 -1.10
C PHE A 17 -22.55 2.76 -0.26
N PRO A 18 -22.45 2.64 1.08
CA PRO A 18 -21.22 2.72 1.89
C PRO A 18 -20.23 1.60 1.55
N SER A 19 -18.93 1.94 1.55
CA SER A 19 -17.87 1.02 1.11
C SER A 19 -17.78 -0.22 2.00
N VAL A 20 -17.56 -1.39 1.41
CA VAL A 20 -17.22 -2.62 2.15
C VAL A 20 -15.90 -2.51 2.93
N LEU A 21 -15.12 -1.43 2.72
CA LEU A 21 -13.91 -1.11 3.46
C LEU A 21 -14.17 -0.22 4.68
N ALA A 22 -15.39 0.29 4.86
CA ALA A 22 -15.74 1.10 6.01
C ALA A 22 -15.53 0.31 7.32
N GLY A 23 -14.84 0.92 8.28
CA GLY A 23 -14.48 0.33 9.57
C GLY A 23 -13.39 -0.75 9.52
N LYS A 24 -12.88 -1.11 8.33
CA LYS A 24 -11.84 -2.14 8.22
C LYS A 24 -10.43 -1.55 8.43
N PRO A 25 -9.58 -2.19 9.24
CA PRO A 25 -8.18 -1.80 9.36
C PRO A 25 -7.42 -2.14 8.09
N MET A 26 -6.61 -1.19 7.63
CA MET A 26 -5.85 -1.29 6.40
C MET A 26 -4.43 -0.76 6.62
N VAL A 27 -3.45 -1.49 6.11
CA VAL A 27 -2.09 -0.98 5.87
C VAL A 27 -1.91 -0.72 4.38
N ILE A 28 -1.05 0.23 4.03
CA ILE A 28 -0.79 0.58 2.63
C ILE A 28 0.70 0.47 2.31
N LEU A 29 0.98 -0.07 1.13
CA LEU A 29 2.32 -0.16 0.56
C LEU A 29 2.28 0.20 -0.91
N GLY A 30 3.38 0.73 -1.42
CA GLY A 30 3.50 1.15 -2.80
C GLY A 30 4.92 0.98 -3.30
N VAL A 31 5.06 0.65 -4.58
CA VAL A 31 6.35 0.44 -5.24
C VAL A 31 6.47 1.37 -6.44
N ALA A 32 7.69 1.81 -6.73
CA ALA A 32 8.00 2.58 -7.93
C ALA A 32 9.37 2.16 -8.49
N ALA A 33 9.50 2.17 -9.82
CA ALA A 33 10.79 2.00 -10.48
C ALA A 33 11.71 3.22 -10.30
N GLY A 34 11.13 4.41 -10.11
CA GLY A 34 11.89 5.64 -9.86
C GLY A 34 12.37 5.77 -8.41
N SER A 35 13.42 6.59 -8.22
CA SER A 35 14.03 6.87 -6.92
C SER A 35 13.13 7.65 -5.95
N ALA A 36 12.13 8.36 -6.47
CA ALA A 36 11.17 9.10 -5.65
C ALA A 36 10.25 8.18 -4.81
N GLY A 37 10.14 6.90 -5.18
CA GLY A 37 9.22 5.96 -4.54
C GLY A 37 7.75 6.25 -4.83
N ALA A 38 6.86 5.54 -4.15
CA ALA A 38 5.41 5.64 -4.30
C ALA A 38 4.76 6.62 -3.30
N ILE A 39 5.54 7.51 -2.68
CA ILE A 39 5.12 8.37 -1.56
C ILE A 39 3.83 9.15 -1.89
N LYS A 40 3.82 9.88 -3.01
CA LYS A 40 2.66 10.71 -3.42
C LYS A 40 1.41 9.87 -3.68
N SER A 41 1.58 8.71 -4.30
CA SER A 41 0.47 7.78 -4.57
C SER A 41 -0.08 7.21 -3.25
N LEU A 42 0.77 6.94 -2.27
CA LEU A 42 0.37 6.46 -0.95
C LEU A 42 -0.36 7.52 -0.13
N GLU A 43 0.11 8.77 -0.16
CA GLU A 43 -0.57 9.90 0.50
C GLU A 43 -1.98 10.09 -0.07
N GLN A 44 -2.10 10.06 -1.40
CA GLN A 44 -3.40 10.16 -2.07
C GLN A 44 -4.29 8.94 -1.78
N LEU A 45 -3.74 7.73 -1.80
CA LEU A 45 -4.47 6.51 -1.46
C LEU A 45 -4.99 6.54 -0.02
N ARG A 46 -4.18 7.00 0.93
CA ARG A 46 -4.59 7.18 2.32
C ARG A 46 -5.79 8.13 2.42
N CYS A 47 -5.74 9.25 1.73
CA CYS A 47 -6.85 10.21 1.70
C CYS A 47 -8.15 9.56 1.20
N VAL A 48 -8.09 8.79 0.10
CA VAL A 48 -9.26 8.10 -0.46
C VAL A 48 -9.80 7.03 0.50
N LEU A 49 -8.93 6.19 1.07
CA LEU A 49 -9.33 5.14 2.01
C LEU A 49 -9.96 5.70 3.27
N SER A 50 -9.38 6.77 3.85
CA SER A 50 -9.98 7.46 4.99
C SER A 50 -11.31 8.12 4.64
N HIS A 51 -11.44 8.69 3.43
CA HIS A 51 -12.68 9.31 2.97
C HIS A 51 -13.84 8.29 2.87
N ILE A 52 -13.58 7.06 2.45
CA ILE A 52 -14.59 5.99 2.36
C ILE A 52 -14.79 5.22 3.67
N GLY A 53 -14.18 5.69 4.77
CA GLY A 53 -14.38 5.16 6.13
C GLY A 53 -13.46 4.02 6.55
N ALA A 54 -12.40 3.70 5.79
CA ALA A 54 -11.42 2.71 6.21
C ALA A 54 -10.49 3.25 7.31
N ILE A 55 -10.01 2.36 8.19
CA ILE A 55 -9.07 2.69 9.26
C ILE A 55 -7.65 2.45 8.75
N VAL A 56 -7.01 3.49 8.22
CA VAL A 56 -5.65 3.38 7.68
C VAL A 56 -4.61 3.49 8.81
N LEU A 57 -3.95 2.37 9.11
CA LEU A 57 -2.93 2.25 10.15
C LEU A 57 -1.62 2.98 9.76
N PRO A 58 -0.78 3.40 10.74
CA PRO A 58 0.46 4.11 10.47
C PRO A 58 1.53 3.22 9.83
N GLY A 59 2.62 3.85 9.37
CA GLY A 59 3.81 3.17 8.84
C GLY A 59 3.72 2.75 7.35
N PRO A 60 3.18 3.58 6.44
CA PRO A 60 3.12 3.20 5.02
C PRO A 60 4.51 2.88 4.46
N VAL A 61 4.62 1.81 3.67
CA VAL A 61 5.89 1.40 3.07
C VAL A 61 5.95 1.83 1.60
N SER A 62 6.88 2.73 1.29
CA SER A 62 7.21 3.13 -0.08
C SER A 62 8.53 2.51 -0.49
N VAL A 63 8.51 1.64 -1.51
CA VAL A 63 9.72 1.06 -2.11
C VAL A 63 10.07 1.84 -3.37
N ALA A 64 11.30 2.37 -3.42
CA ALA A 64 11.86 3.03 -4.59
C ALA A 64 12.81 2.08 -5.32
N SER A 65 13.06 2.34 -6.60
CA SER A 65 13.98 1.53 -7.43
C SER A 65 13.69 0.03 -7.33
N VAL A 66 12.42 -0.35 -7.50
CA VAL A 66 11.90 -1.71 -7.22
C VAL A 66 12.70 -2.84 -7.89
N ASP A 67 13.25 -2.57 -9.09
CA ASP A 67 14.08 -3.52 -9.85
C ASP A 67 15.40 -3.90 -9.14
N ASN A 68 15.86 -3.08 -8.19
CA ASN A 68 17.04 -3.35 -7.37
C ASN A 68 16.69 -3.98 -6.01
N VAL A 69 15.41 -4.05 -5.66
CA VAL A 69 14.94 -4.50 -4.35
C VAL A 69 14.42 -5.93 -4.42
N PHE A 70 13.73 -6.31 -5.50
CA PHE A 70 13.17 -7.65 -5.65
C PHE A 70 13.91 -8.43 -6.74
N GLY A 71 14.33 -9.65 -6.40
CA GLY A 71 15.02 -10.57 -7.30
C GLY A 71 14.08 -11.18 -8.34
N SER A 72 14.66 -11.90 -9.30
CA SER A 72 13.90 -12.67 -10.31
C SER A 72 13.10 -13.83 -9.72
N ASP A 73 13.43 -14.26 -8.51
CA ASP A 73 12.68 -15.20 -7.68
C ASP A 73 11.48 -14.56 -6.95
N GLY A 74 11.31 -13.24 -7.08
CA GLY A 74 10.28 -12.45 -6.40
C GLY A 74 10.57 -12.17 -4.93
N LEU A 75 11.76 -12.51 -4.43
CA LEU A 75 12.15 -12.27 -3.03
C LEU A 75 12.73 -10.87 -2.84
N CYS A 76 12.52 -10.31 -1.65
CA CYS A 76 13.11 -9.03 -1.27
C CYS A 76 14.60 -9.23 -0.92
N GLY A 77 15.51 -8.69 -1.73
CA GLY A 77 16.95 -8.73 -1.48
C GLY A 77 17.45 -7.63 -0.54
N ASP A 78 16.64 -6.60 -0.28
CA ASP A 78 16.98 -5.53 0.66
C ASP A 78 16.46 -5.87 2.07
N PRO A 79 17.35 -6.14 3.05
CA PRO A 79 16.94 -6.52 4.40
C PRO A 79 16.23 -5.39 5.15
N THR A 80 16.47 -4.13 4.79
CA THR A 80 15.81 -2.96 5.39
C THR A 80 14.35 -2.89 4.92
N ILE A 81 14.12 -3.08 3.62
CA ILE A 81 12.76 -3.12 3.07
C ILE A 81 12.02 -4.34 3.60
N GLU A 82 12.67 -5.50 3.65
CA GLU A 82 12.07 -6.71 4.19
C GLU A 82 11.62 -6.53 5.64
N LYS A 83 12.48 -5.94 6.49
CA LYS A 83 12.12 -5.61 7.88
C LYS A 83 10.89 -4.69 7.95
N ARG A 84 10.85 -3.63 7.14
CA ARG A 84 9.70 -2.69 7.10
C ARG A 84 8.41 -3.38 6.66
N LEU A 85 8.48 -4.27 5.67
CA LEU A 85 7.31 -5.04 5.22
C LEU A 85 6.80 -5.98 6.32
N ARG A 86 7.70 -6.64 7.05
CA ARG A 86 7.35 -7.49 8.19
C ARG A 86 6.71 -6.69 9.32
N GLU A 87 7.27 -5.53 9.65
CA GLU A 87 6.71 -4.60 10.64
C GLU A 87 5.32 -4.10 10.23
N LEU A 88 5.12 -3.77 8.95
CA LEU A 88 3.83 -3.32 8.43
C LEU A 88 2.74 -4.38 8.63
N VAL A 89 3.03 -5.63 8.30
CA VAL A 89 2.09 -6.74 8.50
C VAL A 89 1.83 -6.98 9.99
N ARG A 90 2.87 -6.86 10.83
CA ARG A 90 2.72 -7.01 12.28
C ARG A 90 1.78 -5.96 12.87
N ILE A 91 1.89 -4.70 12.45
CA ILE A 91 0.96 -3.63 12.85
C ILE A 91 -0.50 -4.00 12.53
N LEU A 92 -0.74 -4.60 11.37
CA LEU A 92 -2.09 -5.04 11.00
C LEU A 92 -2.56 -6.21 11.88
N MET A 93 -1.70 -7.20 12.12
CA MET A 93 -2.03 -8.36 12.96
C MET A 93 -2.33 -7.95 14.39
N ASP A 94 -1.46 -7.13 15.01
CA ASP A 94 -1.63 -6.62 16.37
C ASP A 94 -2.92 -5.80 16.54
N TYR A 95 -3.45 -5.21 15.45
CA TYR A 95 -4.71 -4.49 15.48
C TYR A 95 -5.94 -5.42 15.37
N ILE A 96 -5.85 -6.48 14.58
CA ILE A 96 -6.99 -7.39 14.32
C ILE A 96 -7.13 -8.45 15.42
N ASP A 97 -6.02 -8.92 15.97
CA ASP A 97 -5.97 -9.98 16.99
C ASP A 97 -5.00 -9.56 18.12
N PRO A 98 -5.46 -8.72 19.06
CA PRO A 98 -4.63 -8.12 20.12
C PRO A 98 -4.23 -9.09 21.24
#